data_AF-A0A395GJP3-F1
#
_entry.id   AF-A0A395GJP3-F1
#
_cell.length_a   1.000
_cell.length_b   1.000
_cell.length_c   1.000
_cell.angle_alpha   90.00
_cell.angle_beta   90.00
_cell.angle_gamma   90.00
#
_symmetry.space_group_name_H-M   'P 1'
#
loop_
_entity.id
_entity.type
_entity.pdbx_description
1 polymer ?
#
loop_
_entity_poly.entity_id
_entity_poly.type
_entity_poly.pdbx_seq_one_letter_code
_entity_poly.pdbx_strand_id
1 'polypeptide(L)'
;MHGDRTGTSSLRQALLDLGYDDGYHFASCMNENPRDCDLWCAALEAKFQGRGTPWTRTEWDQLLGHCRAVTNTPCVVFYAELLAAS
;
A
#
# COMPACT_ATOMS: atom_id res chain seq x y z
N MET A 1 12.67 -15.23 -0.71
CA MET A 1 11.59 -14.25 -0.51
C MET A 1 10.33 -14.85 -1.13
N HIS A 2 9.39 -15.35 -0.31
CA HIS A 2 8.14 -15.95 -0.80
C HIS A 2 7.11 -14.82 -0.98
N GLY A 3 6.95 -14.34 -2.22
CA GLY A 3 5.87 -13.42 -2.58
C GLY A 3 4.54 -14.15 -2.75
N ASP A 4 3.44 -13.40 -2.65
CA ASP A 4 2.07 -13.89 -2.84
C ASP A 4 1.92 -14.63 -4.19
N ARG A 5 1.49 -15.89 -4.16
CA ARG A 5 1.38 -16.79 -5.33
C ARG A 5 0.15 -16.55 -6.21
N THR A 6 -0.43 -15.34 -6.15
CA THR A 6 -1.67 -14.98 -6.84
C THR A 6 -1.45 -14.10 -8.08
N GLY A 7 -0.20 -13.92 -8.53
CA GLY A 7 0.11 -13.20 -9.77
C GLY A 7 0.13 -11.67 -9.63
N THR A 8 0.36 -11.14 -8.42
CA THR A 8 0.41 -9.70 -8.17
C THR A 8 1.55 -9.00 -8.93
N SER A 9 2.70 -9.66 -9.08
CA SER A 9 3.81 -9.13 -9.90
C SER A 9 3.45 -9.01 -11.39
N SER A 10 2.74 -10.00 -11.96
CA SER A 10 2.29 -9.94 -13.35
C SER A 10 1.23 -8.86 -13.57
N LEU A 11 0.36 -8.62 -12.59
CA LEU A 11 -0.62 -7.54 -12.66
C LEU A 11 0.04 -6.16 -12.61
N ARG A 12 1.07 -5.97 -11.76
CA ARG A 12 1.85 -4.73 -11.74
C ARG A 12 2.50 -4.46 -13.09
N GLN A 13 3.12 -5.47 -13.71
CA GLN A 13 3.74 -5.29 -15.03
C GLN A 13 2.70 -4.93 -16.09
N ALA A 14 1.53 -5.57 -16.11
CA ALA A 14 0.46 -5.23 -17.04
C ALA A 14 -0.07 -3.79 -16.86
N LEU A 15 -0.15 -3.29 -15.62
CA LEU A 15 -0.54 -1.90 -15.35
C LEU A 15 0.52 -0.90 -15.85
N LEU A 16 1.81 -1.20 -15.66
CA LEU A 16 2.91 -0.41 -16.21
C LEU A 16 2.86 -0.39 -17.75
N ASP A 17 2.62 -1.54 -18.38
CA ASP A 17 2.53 -1.66 -19.84
C ASP A 17 1.33 -0.86 -20.42
N LEU A 18 0.28 -0.66 -19.62
CA LEU A 18 -0.89 0.16 -19.95
C LEU A 18 -0.72 1.66 -19.66
N GLY A 19 0.46 2.10 -19.20
CA GLY A 19 0.74 3.50 -18.85
C GLY A 19 0.15 3.93 -17.50
N TYR A 20 -0.05 2.98 -16.59
CA TYR A 20 -0.32 3.25 -15.18
C TYR A 20 0.98 3.10 -14.40
N ASP A 21 1.84 4.11 -14.55
CA ASP A 21 3.18 4.22 -13.97
C ASP A 21 3.14 4.21 -12.42
N ASP A 22 2.01 4.65 -11.86
CA ASP A 22 1.82 5.01 -10.45
C ASP A 22 1.09 3.90 -9.64
N GLY A 23 1.52 2.64 -9.79
CA GLY A 23 0.97 1.50 -9.05
C GLY A 23 1.79 1.17 -7.81
N TYR A 24 1.25 1.42 -6.60
CA TYR A 24 1.92 1.03 -5.36
C TYR A 24 1.89 -0.50 -5.21
N HIS A 25 3.07 -1.08 -4.98
CA HIS A 25 3.24 -2.48 -4.61
C HIS A 25 4.11 -2.53 -3.36
N PHE A 26 3.89 -3.47 -2.44
CA PHE A 26 4.67 -3.50 -1.20
C PHE A 26 6.19 -3.65 -1.40
N ALA A 27 6.61 -4.28 -2.51
CA ALA A 27 8.02 -4.29 -2.90
C ALA A 27 8.61 -2.87 -3.08
N SER A 28 7.79 -1.85 -3.35
CA SER A 28 8.20 -0.44 -3.37
C SER A 28 8.69 0.04 -2.00
N CYS A 29 8.13 -0.43 -0.87
CA CYS A 29 8.69 -0.12 0.46
C CYS A 29 10.11 -0.67 0.58
N MET A 30 10.42 -1.84 0.01
CA MET A 30 11.77 -2.41 0.12
C MET A 30 12.78 -1.84 -0.89
N ASN A 31 12.33 -1.52 -2.10
CA ASN A 31 13.22 -1.24 -3.24
C ASN A 31 13.24 0.23 -3.69
N GLU A 32 12.19 1.01 -3.36
CA GLU A 32 11.99 2.36 -3.88
C GLU A 32 12.00 3.39 -2.74
N ASN A 33 11.27 3.13 -1.65
CA ASN A 33 11.24 4.00 -0.47
C ASN A 33 11.14 3.23 0.86
N PRO A 34 12.27 2.87 1.49
CA PRO A 34 12.33 2.19 2.78
C PRO A 34 11.58 2.88 3.94
N ARG A 35 11.37 4.19 3.87
CA ARG A 35 10.65 4.93 4.92
C ARG A 35 9.15 4.65 4.94
N ASP A 36 8.61 4.16 3.84
CA ASP A 36 7.20 3.72 3.80
C ASP A 36 6.97 2.54 4.73
N CYS A 37 7.99 1.73 5.01
CA CYS A 37 7.86 0.60 5.91
C CYS A 37 7.55 1.09 7.36
N ASP A 38 8.06 2.25 7.79
CA ASP A 38 7.72 2.86 9.08
C ASP A 38 6.24 3.29 9.13
N LEU A 39 5.77 3.88 8.03
CA LEU A 39 4.37 4.28 7.85
C LEU A 39 3.45 3.04 7.87
N TRP A 40 3.80 1.97 7.16
CA TRP A 40 3.05 0.72 7.18
C TRP A 40 3.02 0.07 8.56
N CYS A 41 4.13 0.08 9.30
CA CYS A 41 4.17 -0.39 10.68
C CYS A 41 3.21 0.41 11.58
N ALA A 42 3.24 1.74 11.50
CA ALA A 42 2.34 2.59 12.28
C ALA A 42 0.85 2.34 11.96
N ALA A 43 0.50 2.16 10.69
CA ALA A 43 -0.86 1.80 10.26
C ALA A 43 -1.31 0.44 10.84
N LEU A 44 -0.44 -0.57 10.79
CA LEU A 44 -0.74 -1.92 11.31
C LEU A 44 -0.85 -1.94 12.84
N GLU A 45 -0.01 -1.17 13.53
CA GLU A 45 -0.07 -1.00 14.98
C GLU A 45 -1.36 -0.32 15.43
N ALA A 46 -1.81 0.72 14.73
CA ALA A 46 -3.08 1.39 14.99
C ALA A 46 -4.27 0.44 14.80
N LYS A 47 -4.27 -0.35 13.72
CA LYS A 47 -5.38 -1.25 13.37
C LYS A 47 -5.50 -2.46 14.30
N PHE A 48 -4.40 -3.16 14.56
CA PHE A 48 -4.45 -4.46 15.25
C PHE A 48 -4.08 -4.42 16.72
N GLN A 49 -3.33 -3.39 17.14
CA GLN A 49 -2.78 -3.32 18.49
C GLN A 49 -3.36 -2.15 19.29
N GLY A 50 -4.21 -1.33 18.68
CA GLY A 50 -4.77 -0.12 19.30
C GLY A 50 -3.69 0.89 19.68
N ARG A 51 -2.51 0.84 19.05
CA ARG A 51 -1.40 1.75 19.32
C ARG A 51 -1.44 2.90 18.32
N GLY A 52 -1.68 4.12 18.80
CA GLY A 52 -1.90 5.30 17.97
C GLY A 52 -3.38 5.49 17.62
N THR A 53 -3.66 6.33 16.62
CA THR A 53 -5.02 6.64 16.16
C THR A 53 -5.32 5.94 14.83
N PRO A 54 -6.58 5.52 14.59
CA PRO A 54 -6.99 5.07 13.27
C PRO A 54 -6.63 6.09 12.20
N TRP A 55 -6.07 5.63 11.10
CA TRP A 55 -5.63 6.49 10.01
C TRP A 55 -6.80 7.11 9.26
N THR A 56 -6.62 8.37 8.87
CA THR A 56 -7.56 9.14 8.07
C THR A 56 -7.01 9.37 6.67
N ARG A 57 -7.78 10.07 5.84
CA ARG A 57 -7.37 10.44 4.48
C ARG A 57 -6.01 11.14 4.45
N THR A 58 -5.66 11.94 5.45
CA THR A 58 -4.38 12.65 5.50
C THR A 58 -3.18 11.70 5.53
N GLU A 59 -3.21 10.68 6.40
CA GLU A 59 -2.13 9.70 6.50
C GLU A 59 -2.07 8.82 5.24
N TRP A 60 -3.23 8.46 4.69
CA TRP A 60 -3.30 7.69 3.43
C TRP A 60 -2.79 8.49 2.23
N ASP A 61 -3.13 9.76 2.11
CA ASP A 61 -2.63 10.65 1.06
C ASP A 61 -1.10 10.85 1.18
N GLN A 62 -0.57 10.88 2.41
CA GLN A 62 0.88 10.96 2.61
C GLN A 62 1.62 9.71 2.11
N LEU A 63 1.04 8.52 2.30
CA LEU A 63 1.66 7.25 1.91
C LEU A 63 1.39 6.90 0.43
N LEU A 64 0.18 7.18 -0.06
CA LEU A 64 -0.36 6.65 -1.32
C LEU A 64 -0.92 7.73 -2.24
N GLY A 65 -0.91 9.01 -1.85
CA GLY A 65 -1.54 10.09 -2.63
C GLY A 65 -0.88 10.34 -4.00
N HIS A 66 0.31 9.79 -4.21
CA HIS A 66 1.00 9.78 -5.51
C HIS A 66 0.63 8.57 -6.38
N CYS A 67 -0.12 7.60 -5.84
CA CYS A 67 -0.46 6.35 -6.53
C CYS A 67 -1.90 6.39 -7.06
N ARG A 68 -2.10 5.93 -8.30
CA ARG A 68 -3.43 5.81 -8.90
C ARG A 68 -4.07 4.46 -8.67
N ALA A 69 -3.28 3.47 -8.26
CA ALA A 69 -3.76 2.15 -7.91
C ALA A 69 -2.85 1.54 -6.83
N VAL A 70 -3.43 0.69 -5.99
CA VAL A 70 -2.69 -0.08 -4.98
C VAL A 70 -2.98 -1.56 -5.15
N THR A 71 -1.93 -2.38 -5.09
CA THR A 71 -2.04 -3.84 -5.15
C THR A 71 -1.14 -4.47 -4.09
N ASN A 72 -1.49 -5.70 -3.66
CA ASN A 72 -0.75 -6.50 -2.68
C ASN A 72 -1.01 -6.16 -1.20
N THR A 73 -0.63 -7.10 -0.33
CA THR A 73 -0.46 -6.89 1.12
C THR A 73 0.65 -5.86 1.34
N PRO A 74 0.49 -4.84 2.20
CA PRO A 74 -0.55 -4.62 3.21
C PRO A 74 -1.81 -3.86 2.75
N CYS A 75 -1.86 -3.26 1.56
CA CYS A 75 -3.01 -2.45 1.11
C CYS A 75 -4.36 -3.21 1.18
N VAL A 76 -4.37 -4.52 0.86
CA VAL A 76 -5.58 -5.36 0.96
C VAL A 76 -6.15 -5.44 2.37
N VAL A 77 -5.30 -5.31 3.39
CA VAL A 77 -5.69 -5.36 4.80
C VAL A 77 -6.45 -4.09 5.20
N PHE A 78 -6.30 -3.01 4.45
CA PHE A 78 -6.91 -1.69 4.69
C PHE A 78 -7.97 -1.32 3.64
N TYR A 79 -8.54 -2.29 2.91
CA TYR A 79 -9.45 -2.00 1.79
C TYR A 79 -10.64 -1.10 2.20
N ALA A 80 -11.21 -1.31 3.39
CA ALA A 80 -12.35 -0.55 3.88
C ALA A 80 -11.96 0.89 4.24
N GLU A 81 -10.80 1.06 4.88
CA GLU A 81 -10.24 2.37 5.23
C GLU A 81 -9.82 3.17 4.00
N LEU A 82 -9.22 2.50 3.01
CA LEU A 82 -8.84 3.11 1.74
C LEU A 82 -10.07 3.52 0.92
N LEU A 83 -11.14 2.70 0.92
CA LEU A 83 -12.40 3.06 0.27
C LEU A 83 -13.06 4.27 0.94
N ALA A 84 -13.01 4.36 2.28
CA ALA A 84 -13.54 5.49 3.03
C ALA A 84 -12.68 6.76 2.89
N ALA A 85 -11.40 6.62 2.58
CA ALA A 85 -10.45 7.72 2.38
C ALA A 85 -10.40 8.22 0.92
N SER A 86 -11.05 7.52 -0.02
CA SER A 86 -11.09 7.87 -1.45
C SER A 86 -11.75 9.23 -1.68
#